data_AF-A0A094E3I4-F1
#
_entry.id   AF-A0A094E3I4-F1
#
_cell.length_a   1.000
_cell.length_b   1.000
_cell.length_c   1.000
_cell.angle_alpha   90.00
_cell.angle_beta   90.00
_cell.angle_gamma   90.00
#
_symmetry.space_group_name_H-M   'P 1'
#
loop_
_entity.id
_entity.type
_entity.pdbx_description
1 polymer ?
#
loop_
_entity_poly.entity_id
_entity_poly.type
_entity_poly.pdbx_seq_one_letter_code
_entity_poly.pdbx_strand_id
1 'polypeptide(L)'
;MASPSKRQPRLSLSAINPDYQPSSSSRSRSSSPSKMALKKSLSRAFAAAWPPATISRSRTPLHDGTFTIKLSNAYREYRPNANPEENYDSMVQYIKEMSQKKEADLATCEQLADAIVSGLIEVVFGSNAIEVVGGDIRITFRLCRQVFEGQVPNVEDIQERSEEYAQELQALSASGRATDLQSVLRSRREIVQHALAAKFLLDTIVLKDIPLDEDIIKETHRILMCFSEHEASGGIYRESDEAASHGLRLETDEEYEKRVKDCKRLKPNRPAPERKEVPLFSSKFVRGKSVQLYMRKLVDEHNERIKRAEETGDIDAIDLACRLSTGFVCIHPFEDGNGRVCRLLLNAMIIKYAGTVAEIGGDPEEREEYIREAWMANTTFRDEDQRDIPWTEQTAHLSLGISILEKVAVRMRRTRDKLLGK
;
A
#
# COMPACT_ATOMS: atom_id res chain seq x y z
N MET A 1 -64.71 0.33 12.27
CA MET A 1 -64.38 -0.58 13.40
C MET A 1 -63.29 -1.54 12.94
N ALA A 2 -62.21 -1.87 13.62
CA ALA A 2 -61.34 -1.23 14.61
C ALA A 2 -60.04 -2.07 14.55
N SER A 3 -58.88 -1.43 14.44
CA SER A 3 -57.55 -2.07 14.49
C SER A 3 -57.14 -2.44 15.92
N PRO A 4 -56.30 -3.47 16.08
CA PRO A 4 -55.28 -3.52 17.14
C PRO A 4 -53.90 -3.90 16.54
N SER A 5 -52.73 -3.60 17.09
CA SER A 5 -52.28 -2.84 18.25
C SER A 5 -50.75 -2.66 18.08
N LYS A 6 -50.22 -1.56 18.62
CA LYS A 6 -48.84 -1.08 18.51
C LYS A 6 -47.81 -2.09 19.05
N ARG A 7 -46.73 -2.34 18.30
CA ARG A 7 -45.52 -3.01 18.83
C ARG A 7 -44.75 -2.05 19.74
N GLN A 8 -44.49 -2.47 20.97
CA GLN A 8 -43.64 -1.75 21.94
C GLN A 8 -42.15 -1.77 21.50
N PRO A 9 -41.37 -0.73 21.84
CA PRO A 9 -39.94 -0.71 21.58
C PRO A 9 -39.18 -1.65 22.53
N ARG A 10 -38.15 -2.34 22.00
CA ARG A 10 -37.23 -3.17 22.79
C ARG A 10 -36.42 -2.29 23.74
N LEU A 11 -36.42 -2.65 25.03
CA LEU A 11 -35.61 -2.02 26.07
C LEU A 11 -34.12 -2.33 25.85
N SER A 12 -33.24 -1.36 26.13
CA SER A 12 -31.79 -1.53 26.07
C SER A 12 -31.29 -2.49 27.17
N LEU A 13 -30.20 -3.22 26.91
CA LEU A 13 -29.59 -4.16 27.86
C LEU A 13 -29.23 -3.52 29.22
N SER A 14 -28.99 -2.21 29.24
CA SER A 14 -28.74 -1.42 30.45
C SER A 14 -29.95 -1.27 31.38
N ALA A 15 -31.16 -1.56 30.92
CA ALA A 15 -32.39 -1.48 31.72
C ALA A 15 -32.71 -2.80 32.45
N ILE A 16 -31.94 -3.87 32.20
CA ILE A 16 -32.20 -5.23 32.72
C ILE A 16 -31.25 -5.59 33.87
N ASN A 17 -30.10 -4.91 34.00
CA ASN A 17 -29.13 -5.17 35.06
C ASN A 17 -28.42 -3.89 35.53
N PRO A 18 -28.77 -3.34 36.71
CA PRO A 18 -28.17 -2.12 37.27
C PRO A 18 -26.67 -2.26 37.59
N ASP A 19 -26.15 -3.48 37.74
CA ASP A 19 -24.77 -3.76 38.17
C ASP A 19 -23.82 -4.14 37.02
N TYR A 20 -24.27 -4.03 35.76
CA TYR A 20 -23.38 -4.24 34.61
C TYR A 20 -22.43 -3.04 34.43
N GLN A 21 -21.22 -3.13 34.96
CA GLN A 21 -20.13 -2.24 34.59
C GLN A 21 -19.41 -2.77 33.35
N PRO A 22 -19.45 -2.06 32.20
CA PRO A 22 -18.60 -2.42 31.07
C PRO A 22 -17.13 -2.26 31.49
N SER A 23 -16.37 -3.35 31.41
CA SER A 23 -14.92 -3.33 31.55
C SER A 23 -14.34 -2.22 30.68
N SER A 24 -13.57 -1.33 31.29
CA SER A 24 -12.85 -0.25 30.61
C SER A 24 -11.74 -0.82 29.72
N SER A 25 -12.11 -1.37 28.57
CA SER A 25 -11.20 -1.49 27.44
C SER A 25 -11.00 -0.10 26.88
N SER A 26 -9.76 0.37 26.88
CA SER A 26 -9.30 1.61 26.26
C SER A 26 -10.00 1.85 24.93
N ARG A 27 -10.93 2.81 24.90
CA ARG A 27 -11.39 3.42 23.65
C ARG A 27 -10.16 4.01 22.98
N SER A 28 -9.65 3.35 21.95
CA SER A 28 -8.76 3.98 21.00
C SER A 28 -9.47 5.23 20.51
N ARG A 29 -8.87 6.40 20.75
CA ARG A 29 -9.38 7.66 20.21
C ARG A 29 -9.35 7.49 18.69
N SER A 30 -10.52 7.43 18.05
CA SER A 30 -10.63 7.59 16.61
C SER A 30 -10.04 8.96 16.26
N SER A 31 -8.80 9.00 15.81
CA SER A 31 -8.14 10.24 15.43
C SER A 31 -8.68 10.66 14.08
N SER A 32 -9.58 11.64 14.06
CA SER A 32 -9.98 12.29 12.82
C SER A 32 -8.73 12.73 12.03
N PRO A 33 -8.72 12.59 10.70
CA PRO A 33 -7.60 13.05 9.87
C PRO A 33 -7.24 14.50 10.19
N SER A 34 -5.95 14.81 10.27
CA SER A 34 -5.50 16.16 10.62
C SER A 34 -6.10 17.19 9.65
N LYS A 35 -6.55 18.34 10.14
CA LYS A 35 -7.00 19.46 9.27
C LYS A 35 -5.83 20.22 8.63
N MET A 36 -4.59 19.83 8.95
CA MET A 36 -3.41 20.50 8.41
C MET A 36 -3.09 20.02 7.00
N ALA A 37 -2.72 20.99 6.14
CA ALA A 37 -2.26 20.72 4.80
C ALA A 37 -0.93 19.92 4.82
N LEU A 38 -0.94 18.76 4.16
CA LEU A 38 0.17 17.83 4.08
C LEU A 38 1.42 18.49 3.49
N LYS A 39 1.28 19.27 2.40
CA LYS A 39 2.37 20.05 1.80
C LYS A 39 3.10 20.92 2.83
N LYS A 40 2.34 21.68 3.63
CA LYS A 40 2.91 22.58 4.65
C LYS A 40 3.58 21.82 5.79
N SER A 41 3.07 20.64 6.14
CA SER A 41 3.70 19.78 7.15
C SER A 41 4.97 19.13 6.63
N LEU A 42 4.97 18.59 5.40
CA LEU A 42 6.15 18.04 4.73
C LEU A 42 7.24 19.10 4.54
N SER A 43 6.89 20.29 4.03
CA SER A 43 7.85 21.38 3.85
C SER A 43 8.53 21.78 5.18
N ARG A 44 7.78 21.81 6.30
CA ARG A 44 8.36 22.07 7.62
C ARG A 44 9.21 20.93 8.15
N ALA A 45 8.77 19.68 7.98
CA ALA A 45 9.60 18.51 8.30
C ALA A 45 10.91 18.55 7.49
N PHE A 46 10.81 19.00 6.24
CA PHE A 46 11.95 19.13 5.35
C PHE A 46 12.90 20.21 5.83
N ALA A 47 12.41 21.41 6.11
CA ALA A 47 13.22 22.47 6.68
C ALA A 47 13.92 22.09 8.00
N ALA A 48 13.27 21.27 8.84
CA ALA A 48 13.81 20.90 10.15
C ALA A 48 14.99 19.92 10.08
N ALA A 49 14.82 18.73 9.47
CA ALA A 49 15.85 17.68 9.50
C ALA A 49 15.64 16.52 8.50
N TRP A 50 14.92 16.72 7.39
CA TRP A 50 14.65 15.67 6.39
C TRP A 50 15.54 15.68 5.12
N PRO A 51 15.77 14.54 4.45
CA PRO A 51 15.54 13.18 4.94
C PRO A 51 16.41 12.92 6.16
N PRO A 52 16.05 11.95 7.02
CA PRO A 52 16.92 11.47 8.09
C PRO A 52 18.20 10.82 7.54
N ALA A 53 18.55 10.95 6.26
CA ALA A 53 19.74 10.36 5.66
C ALA A 53 20.68 11.46 5.18
N THR A 54 21.78 11.72 5.90
CA THR A 54 22.92 12.45 5.34
C THR A 54 24.05 11.46 5.04
N ILE A 55 24.50 11.46 3.79
CA ILE A 55 25.63 10.64 3.36
C ILE A 55 26.91 11.25 3.92
N SER A 56 27.36 10.76 5.07
CA SER A 56 28.63 11.15 5.70
C SER A 56 29.76 10.22 5.24
N ARG A 57 30.85 10.81 4.74
CA ARG A 57 32.13 10.12 4.47
C ARG A 57 33.03 10.06 5.71
N SER A 58 32.49 9.95 6.93
CA SER A 58 33.31 9.95 8.15
C SER A 58 32.93 8.84 9.14
N ARG A 59 33.96 8.16 9.67
CA ARG A 59 33.87 7.12 10.71
C ARG A 59 33.74 7.74 12.10
N THR A 60 32.76 8.62 12.30
CA THR A 60 32.41 9.16 13.63
C THR A 60 30.96 8.82 13.95
N PRO A 61 30.64 8.47 15.22
CA PRO A 61 29.27 8.14 15.61
C PRO A 61 28.35 9.33 15.32
N LEU A 62 27.35 9.11 14.49
CA LEU A 62 26.35 10.10 14.13
C LEU A 62 25.42 10.29 15.34
N HIS A 63 25.69 11.32 16.14
CA HIS A 63 24.64 11.88 16.99
C HIS A 63 23.76 12.73 16.08
N ASP A 64 22.45 12.44 16.08
CA ASP A 64 21.35 13.16 15.42
C ASP A 64 20.83 12.53 14.12
N GLY A 65 20.09 11.41 14.22
CA GLY A 65 19.05 11.02 13.26
C GLY A 65 19.43 10.83 11.78
N THR A 66 20.72 10.74 11.46
CA THR A 66 21.24 10.70 10.08
C THR A 66 21.72 9.30 9.65
N PHE A 67 21.22 8.80 8.52
CA PHE A 67 21.58 7.50 7.92
C PHE A 67 22.44 7.63 6.65
N THR A 68 23.32 6.65 6.47
CA THR A 68 23.98 6.34 5.20
C THR A 68 23.10 5.37 4.44
N ILE A 69 22.71 5.74 3.22
CA ILE A 69 22.00 4.80 2.36
C ILE A 69 22.99 3.71 1.95
N LYS A 70 22.57 2.45 1.96
CA LYS A 70 23.31 1.30 1.43
C LYS A 70 22.46 0.51 0.46
N LEU A 71 23.11 -0.09 -0.55
CA LEU A 71 22.49 -1.07 -1.45
C LEU A 71 22.86 -2.47 -0.98
N SER A 72 21.86 -3.33 -0.77
CA SER A 72 22.11 -4.74 -0.48
C SER A 72 22.77 -5.47 -1.66
N ASN A 73 23.80 -6.27 -1.39
CA ASN A 73 24.43 -7.17 -2.39
C ASN A 73 23.42 -8.17 -2.99
N ALA A 74 22.34 -8.49 -2.27
CA ALA A 74 21.31 -9.41 -2.71
C ALA A 74 20.65 -8.98 -4.04
N TYR A 75 20.56 -7.67 -4.32
CA TYR A 75 20.03 -7.18 -5.59
C TYR A 75 20.90 -7.57 -6.79
N ARG A 76 22.23 -7.50 -6.64
CA ARG A 76 23.19 -7.88 -7.68
C ARG A 76 23.10 -9.37 -7.98
N GLU A 77 23.02 -10.18 -6.93
CA GLU A 77 22.92 -11.64 -7.05
C GLU A 77 21.58 -12.09 -7.66
N TYR A 78 20.50 -11.39 -7.33
CA TYR A 78 19.15 -11.73 -7.81
C TYR A 78 18.91 -11.39 -9.28
N ARG A 79 19.35 -10.21 -9.76
CA ARG A 79 19.18 -9.80 -11.17
C ARG A 79 20.39 -9.01 -11.69
N PRO A 80 21.48 -9.69 -12.10
CA PRO A 80 22.72 -9.03 -12.53
C PRO A 80 22.54 -8.04 -13.69
N ASN A 81 21.58 -8.29 -14.59
CA ASN A 81 21.35 -7.46 -15.78
C ASN A 81 20.52 -6.19 -15.51
N ALA A 82 19.98 -6.01 -14.30
CA ALA A 82 19.11 -4.86 -13.98
C ALA A 82 19.88 -3.58 -13.56
N ASN A 83 21.22 -3.65 -13.51
CA ASN A 83 22.11 -2.56 -13.15
C ASN A 83 21.67 -1.72 -11.92
N PRO A 84 21.38 -2.37 -10.77
CA PRO A 84 20.87 -1.67 -9.58
C PRO A 84 21.84 -0.62 -9.03
N GLU A 85 23.14 -0.74 -9.32
CA GLU A 85 24.18 0.20 -8.90
C GLU A 85 24.01 1.58 -9.54
N GLU A 86 23.72 1.68 -10.84
CA GLU A 86 23.51 2.97 -11.49
C GLU A 86 22.27 3.70 -10.95
N ASN A 87 21.18 2.98 -10.71
CA ASN A 87 19.97 3.55 -10.12
C ASN A 87 20.21 4.00 -8.69
N TYR A 88 20.94 3.18 -7.92
CA TYR A 88 21.34 3.51 -6.57
C TYR A 88 22.27 4.74 -6.50
N ASP A 89 23.30 4.80 -7.34
CA ASP A 89 24.22 5.93 -7.41
C ASP A 89 23.48 7.21 -7.82
N SER A 90 22.54 7.11 -8.76
CA SER A 90 21.65 8.21 -9.13
C SER A 90 20.79 8.68 -7.95
N MET A 91 20.30 7.76 -7.11
CA MET A 91 19.51 8.07 -5.91
C MET A 91 20.36 8.78 -4.84
N VAL A 92 21.54 8.23 -4.55
CA VAL A 92 22.53 8.79 -3.60
C VAL A 92 22.97 10.18 -4.04
N GLN A 93 23.23 10.37 -5.34
CA GLN A 93 23.63 11.66 -5.90
C GLN A 93 22.51 12.70 -5.75
N TYR A 94 21.27 12.34 -6.06
CA TYR A 94 20.12 13.22 -5.85
C TYR A 94 19.99 13.66 -4.40
N ILE A 95 20.06 12.72 -3.45
CA ILE A 95 19.90 13.02 -2.03
C ILE A 95 21.00 13.96 -1.54
N LYS A 96 22.26 13.76 -1.96
CA LYS A 96 23.36 14.69 -1.64
C LYS A 96 23.09 16.11 -2.15
N GLU A 97 22.69 16.24 -3.41
CA GLU A 97 22.40 17.54 -4.02
C GLU A 97 21.25 18.25 -3.32
N MET A 98 20.18 17.51 -2.98
CA MET A 98 19.02 18.08 -2.29
C MET A 98 19.37 18.49 -0.86
N SER A 99 20.11 17.67 -0.11
CA SER A 99 20.53 18.03 1.26
C SER A 99 21.37 19.30 1.29
N GLN A 100 22.30 19.48 0.35
CA GLN A 100 23.11 20.70 0.23
C GLN A 100 22.27 21.94 -0.13
N LYS A 101 21.27 21.80 -1.02
CA LYS A 101 20.36 22.91 -1.37
C LYS A 101 19.36 23.23 -0.27
N LYS A 102 18.96 22.24 0.54
CA LYS A 102 18.00 22.41 1.64
C LYS A 102 18.51 23.36 2.70
N GLU A 103 19.80 23.30 3.00
CA GLU A 103 20.46 24.25 3.91
C GLU A 103 20.46 25.69 3.37
N ALA A 104 20.18 25.88 2.07
CA ALA A 104 20.29 27.15 1.39
C ALA A 104 18.94 27.88 1.17
N ASP A 105 17.79 27.20 1.06
CA ASP A 105 16.51 27.87 0.73
C ASP A 105 15.22 27.09 1.09
N LEU A 106 14.25 27.78 1.70
CA LEU A 106 12.90 27.30 2.02
C LEU A 106 12.07 26.96 0.76
N ALA A 107 12.29 27.66 -0.36
CA ALA A 107 11.56 27.39 -1.60
C ALA A 107 11.85 25.97 -2.15
N THR A 108 13.07 25.47 -1.95
CA THR A 108 13.43 24.08 -2.32
C THR A 108 12.62 23.08 -1.49
N CYS A 109 12.44 23.33 -0.18
CA CYS A 109 11.63 22.47 0.69
C CYS A 109 10.16 22.44 0.25
N GLU A 110 9.61 23.58 -0.18
CA GLU A 110 8.24 23.65 -0.71
C GLU A 110 8.08 22.89 -2.02
N GLN A 111 9.03 23.02 -2.94
CA GLN A 111 9.00 22.31 -4.23
C GLN A 111 9.16 20.80 -4.07
N LEU A 112 9.99 20.34 -3.11
CA LEU A 112 10.09 18.92 -2.76
C LEU A 112 8.78 18.39 -2.15
N ALA A 113 8.16 19.15 -1.25
CA ALA A 113 6.86 18.80 -0.69
C ALA A 113 5.78 18.71 -1.77
N ASP A 114 5.78 19.63 -2.75
CA ASP A 114 4.90 19.59 -3.91
C ASP A 114 5.13 18.34 -4.78
N ALA A 115 6.39 17.99 -5.02
CA ALA A 115 6.73 16.80 -5.80
C ALA A 115 6.22 15.52 -5.13
N ILE A 116 6.29 15.44 -3.80
CA ILE A 116 5.76 14.28 -3.04
C ILE A 116 4.24 14.26 -3.05
N VAL A 117 3.57 15.39 -2.79
CA VAL A 117 2.11 15.46 -2.82
C VAL A 117 1.58 15.10 -4.21
N SER A 118 2.18 15.63 -5.28
CA SER A 118 1.82 15.27 -6.65
C SER A 118 2.03 13.78 -6.92
N GLY A 119 3.15 13.23 -6.47
CA GLY A 119 3.46 11.81 -6.65
C GLY A 119 2.54 10.89 -5.84
N LEU A 120 2.11 11.32 -4.65
CA LEU A 120 1.18 10.57 -3.83
C LEU A 120 -0.21 10.48 -4.48
N ILE A 121 -0.62 11.50 -5.23
CA ILE A 121 -1.84 11.45 -6.04
C ILE A 121 -1.71 10.39 -7.15
N GLU A 122 -0.56 10.36 -7.83
CA GLU A 122 -0.24 9.36 -8.86
C GLU A 122 -0.23 7.94 -8.26
N VAL A 123 0.31 7.78 -7.04
CA VAL A 123 0.23 6.53 -6.25
C VAL A 123 -1.21 6.13 -5.97
N VAL A 124 -2.08 7.05 -5.51
CA VAL A 124 -3.50 6.75 -5.25
C VAL A 124 -4.20 6.31 -6.53
N PHE A 125 -3.96 7.01 -7.64
CA PHE A 125 -4.54 6.67 -8.94
C PHE A 125 -4.11 5.28 -9.42
N GLY A 126 -2.80 5.03 -9.55
CA GLY A 126 -2.28 3.75 -10.05
C GLY A 126 -2.64 2.60 -9.12
N SER A 127 -2.59 2.82 -7.80
CA SER A 127 -2.99 1.85 -6.80
C SER A 127 -4.48 1.48 -6.89
N ASN A 128 -5.36 2.40 -7.24
CA ASN A 128 -6.77 2.11 -7.50
C ASN A 128 -6.95 1.38 -8.85
N ALA A 129 -6.25 1.80 -9.89
CA ALA A 129 -6.32 1.18 -11.21
C ALA A 129 -5.89 -0.31 -11.18
N ILE A 130 -4.89 -0.66 -10.37
CA ILE A 130 -4.46 -2.07 -10.18
C ILE A 130 -5.61 -2.94 -9.68
N GLU A 131 -6.39 -2.46 -8.70
CA GLU A 131 -7.53 -3.19 -8.13
C GLU A 131 -8.84 -3.00 -8.93
N VAL A 132 -8.80 -2.32 -10.08
CA VAL A 132 -9.99 -2.02 -10.91
C VAL A 132 -11.03 -1.18 -10.12
N VAL A 133 -10.55 -0.31 -9.23
CA VAL A 133 -11.36 0.63 -8.44
C VAL A 133 -10.98 2.09 -8.77
N GLY A 134 -11.65 3.07 -8.16
CA GLY A 134 -11.38 4.49 -8.43
C GLY A 134 -11.94 4.96 -9.78
N GLY A 135 -11.38 6.01 -10.39
CA GLY A 135 -11.98 6.66 -11.55
C GLY A 135 -10.99 7.50 -12.36
N ASP A 136 -11.51 8.53 -13.03
CA ASP A 136 -10.73 9.40 -13.90
C ASP A 136 -9.55 10.09 -13.17
N ILE A 137 -8.45 10.30 -13.89
CA ILE A 137 -7.22 10.89 -13.34
C ILE A 137 -7.41 12.34 -12.91
N ARG A 138 -8.15 13.16 -13.65
CA ARG A 138 -8.37 14.59 -13.33
C ARG A 138 -9.22 14.73 -12.09
N ILE A 139 -10.25 13.89 -11.97
CA ILE A 139 -11.07 13.78 -10.76
C ILE A 139 -10.22 13.37 -9.56
N THR A 140 -9.39 12.35 -9.76
CA THR A 140 -8.46 11.85 -8.74
C THR A 140 -7.55 12.97 -8.24
N PHE A 141 -6.93 13.73 -9.15
CA PHE A 141 -6.10 14.88 -8.80
C PHE A 141 -6.86 15.94 -8.01
N ARG A 142 -8.08 16.30 -8.43
CA ARG A 142 -8.89 17.31 -7.76
C ARG A 142 -9.26 16.89 -6.34
N LEU A 143 -9.79 15.68 -6.17
CA LEU A 143 -10.25 15.18 -4.87
C LEU A 143 -9.08 14.94 -3.91
N CYS A 144 -8.00 14.31 -4.38
CA CYS A 144 -6.83 14.07 -3.54
C CYS A 144 -6.16 15.37 -3.09
N ARG A 145 -6.07 16.40 -3.94
CA ARG A 145 -5.55 17.73 -3.54
C ARG A 145 -6.35 18.33 -2.39
N GLN A 146 -7.68 18.32 -2.48
CA GLN A 146 -8.55 18.81 -1.40
C GLN A 146 -8.30 18.05 -0.09
N VAL A 147 -8.23 16.71 -0.14
CA VAL A 147 -7.91 15.88 1.04
C VAL A 147 -6.54 16.24 1.63
N PHE A 148 -5.51 16.33 0.80
CA PHE A 148 -4.15 16.65 1.26
C PHE A 148 -4.00 18.10 1.73
N GLU A 149 -4.88 19.01 1.32
CA GLU A 149 -4.99 20.37 1.87
C GLU A 149 -5.73 20.42 3.21
N GLY A 150 -6.29 19.28 3.68
CA GLY A 150 -7.07 19.19 4.91
C GLY A 150 -8.54 19.56 4.75
N GLN A 151 -9.02 19.64 3.51
CA GLN A 151 -10.41 19.90 3.17
C GLN A 151 -11.20 18.58 3.11
N VAL A 152 -12.53 18.68 3.18
CA VAL A 152 -13.45 17.56 2.98
C VAL A 152 -14.07 17.70 1.59
N PRO A 153 -13.70 16.86 0.61
CA PRO A 153 -14.26 16.93 -0.72
C PRO A 153 -15.77 16.62 -0.72
N ASN A 154 -16.54 17.38 -1.49
CA ASN A 154 -17.93 17.02 -1.75
C ASN A 154 -18.00 16.00 -2.89
N VAL A 155 -18.15 14.72 -2.54
CA VAL A 155 -18.23 13.62 -3.52
C VAL A 155 -19.60 13.54 -4.21
N GLU A 156 -20.63 14.13 -3.62
CA GLU A 156 -22.02 14.06 -4.10
C GLU A 156 -22.37 15.17 -5.10
N ASP A 157 -21.51 16.18 -5.23
CA ASP A 157 -21.65 17.24 -6.24
C ASP A 157 -21.27 16.70 -7.62
N ILE A 158 -22.23 16.02 -8.25
CA ILE A 158 -22.13 15.46 -9.60
C ILE A 158 -23.15 16.16 -10.50
N GLN A 159 -22.63 16.80 -11.54
CA GLN A 159 -23.46 17.35 -12.62
C GLN A 159 -23.52 16.34 -13.76
N GLU A 160 -24.60 15.55 -13.84
CA GLU A 160 -24.78 14.44 -14.81
C GLU A 160 -24.72 14.85 -16.29
N ARG A 161 -24.76 16.15 -16.60
CA ARG A 161 -24.66 16.68 -17.97
C ARG A 161 -23.33 17.38 -18.25
N SER A 162 -22.38 17.31 -17.33
CA SER A 162 -21.07 17.91 -17.49
C SER A 162 -20.13 17.03 -18.30
N GLU A 163 -19.13 17.65 -18.93
CA GLU A 163 -18.02 16.93 -19.59
C GLU A 163 -17.24 16.06 -18.57
N GLU A 164 -17.16 16.53 -17.33
CA GLU A 164 -16.52 15.83 -16.22
C GLU A 164 -17.21 14.50 -15.91
N TYR A 165 -18.54 14.50 -15.81
CA TYR A 165 -19.30 13.26 -15.61
C TYR A 165 -19.16 12.30 -16.79
N ALA A 166 -19.14 12.81 -18.03
CA ALA A 166 -18.90 11.98 -19.21
C ALA A 166 -17.52 11.31 -19.19
N GLN A 167 -16.47 12.01 -18.72
CA GLN A 167 -15.13 11.45 -18.54
C GLN A 167 -15.10 10.36 -17.46
N GLU A 168 -15.83 10.54 -16.36
CA GLU A 168 -15.96 9.52 -15.31
C GLU A 168 -16.66 8.25 -15.80
N LEU A 169 -17.75 8.38 -16.58
CA LEU A 169 -18.41 7.25 -17.21
C LEU A 169 -17.50 6.53 -18.21
N GLN A 170 -16.70 7.28 -18.98
CA GLN A 170 -15.72 6.69 -19.90
C GLN A 170 -14.64 5.90 -19.15
N ALA A 171 -14.13 6.42 -18.05
CA ALA A 171 -13.15 5.73 -17.20
C ALA A 171 -13.74 4.43 -16.62
N LEU A 172 -14.99 4.45 -16.13
CA LEU A 172 -15.70 3.25 -15.67
C LEU A 172 -15.85 2.22 -16.79
N SER A 173 -16.30 2.65 -17.96
CA SER A 173 -16.46 1.78 -19.13
C SER A 173 -15.15 1.13 -19.55
N ALA A 174 -14.04 1.89 -19.57
CA ALA A 174 -12.72 1.37 -19.95
C ALA A 174 -12.22 0.28 -18.99
N SER A 175 -12.63 0.35 -17.72
CA SER A 175 -12.36 -0.67 -16.71
C SER A 175 -13.40 -1.80 -16.63
N GLY A 176 -14.37 -1.84 -17.56
CA GLY A 176 -15.41 -2.88 -17.59
C GLY A 176 -16.44 -2.79 -16.46
N ARG A 177 -16.56 -1.62 -15.82
CA ARG A 177 -17.50 -1.38 -14.71
C ARG A 177 -18.79 -0.73 -15.20
N ALA A 178 -19.84 -0.85 -14.38
CA ALA A 178 -21.14 -0.24 -14.68
C ALA A 178 -21.01 1.29 -14.82
N THR A 179 -21.69 1.85 -15.82
CA THR A 179 -21.63 3.28 -16.16
C THR A 179 -22.89 4.00 -15.68
N ASP A 180 -23.05 4.08 -14.35
CA ASP A 180 -24.18 4.71 -13.68
C ASP A 180 -23.72 5.64 -12.54
N LEU A 181 -24.64 6.48 -12.05
CA LEU A 181 -24.35 7.47 -11.00
C LEU A 181 -23.83 6.84 -9.70
N GLN A 182 -24.32 5.66 -9.31
CA GLN A 182 -23.86 4.98 -8.09
C GLN A 182 -22.42 4.49 -8.24
N SER A 183 -22.07 3.99 -9.42
CA SER A 183 -20.71 3.59 -9.75
C SER A 183 -19.74 4.78 -9.74
N VAL A 184 -20.15 5.94 -10.25
CA VAL A 184 -19.35 7.19 -10.16
C VAL A 184 -19.18 7.63 -8.70
N LEU A 185 -20.26 7.65 -7.91
CA LEU A 185 -20.20 7.99 -6.49
C LEU A 185 -19.26 7.05 -5.71
N ARG A 186 -19.31 5.75 -6.01
CA ARG A 186 -18.41 4.74 -5.43
C ARG A 186 -16.96 5.03 -5.78
N SER A 187 -16.65 5.26 -7.06
CA SER A 187 -15.31 5.62 -7.52
C SER A 187 -14.75 6.86 -6.81
N ARG A 188 -15.56 7.93 -6.66
CA ARG A 188 -15.15 9.14 -5.93
C ARG A 188 -14.90 8.86 -4.45
N ARG A 189 -15.74 8.06 -3.80
CA ARG A 189 -15.55 7.65 -2.39
C ARG A 189 -14.27 6.83 -2.23
N GLU A 190 -14.00 5.87 -3.10
CA GLU A 190 -12.77 5.06 -3.08
C GLU A 190 -11.52 5.94 -3.23
N ILE A 191 -11.53 6.93 -4.14
CA ILE A 191 -10.44 7.91 -4.29
C ILE A 191 -10.22 8.68 -2.99
N VAL A 192 -11.28 9.26 -2.42
CA VAL A 192 -11.20 10.10 -1.22
C VAL A 192 -10.71 9.28 -0.02
N GLN A 193 -11.22 8.07 0.17
CA GLN A 193 -10.82 7.23 1.30
C GLN A 193 -9.40 6.72 1.18
N HIS A 194 -8.93 6.43 -0.03
CA HIS A 194 -7.53 6.11 -0.26
C HIS A 194 -6.61 7.29 0.08
N ALA A 195 -6.95 8.50 -0.36
CA ALA A 195 -6.21 9.70 0.00
C ALA A 195 -6.23 9.97 1.51
N LEU A 196 -7.36 9.75 2.18
CA LEU A 196 -7.48 9.91 3.64
C LEU A 196 -6.65 8.88 4.40
N ALA A 197 -6.65 7.61 3.95
CA ALA A 197 -5.82 6.55 4.51
C ALA A 197 -4.32 6.87 4.34
N ALA A 198 -3.92 7.30 3.15
CA ALA A 198 -2.55 7.74 2.87
C ALA A 198 -2.15 8.91 3.80
N LYS A 199 -3.02 9.92 3.92
CA LYS A 199 -2.77 11.08 4.76
C LYS A 199 -2.65 10.69 6.24
N PHE A 200 -3.52 9.83 6.75
CA PHE A 200 -3.45 9.32 8.13
C PHE A 200 -2.13 8.60 8.39
N LEU A 201 -1.73 7.70 7.49
CA LEU A 201 -0.51 6.92 7.62
C LEU A 201 0.74 7.82 7.63
N LEU A 202 0.81 8.79 6.72
CA LEU A 202 1.91 9.76 6.64
C LEU A 202 1.93 10.72 7.84
N ASP A 203 0.78 11.26 8.24
CA ASP A 203 0.66 12.11 9.43
C ASP A 203 1.17 11.39 10.68
N THR A 204 1.04 10.06 10.74
CA THR A 204 1.40 9.24 11.90
C THR A 204 2.86 8.80 11.87
N ILE A 205 3.28 8.13 10.80
CA ILE A 205 4.60 7.47 10.76
C ILE A 205 5.71 8.40 10.26
N VAL A 206 5.38 9.32 9.36
CA VAL A 206 6.34 10.21 8.70
C VAL A 206 6.46 11.52 9.46
N LEU A 207 5.33 12.15 9.78
CA LEU A 207 5.33 13.51 10.35
C LEU A 207 5.41 13.55 11.88
N LYS A 208 4.78 12.60 12.58
CA LYS A 208 4.89 12.46 14.04
C LYS A 208 5.97 11.48 14.47
N ASP A 209 6.59 10.81 13.50
CA ASP A 209 7.65 9.82 13.72
C ASP A 209 7.23 8.69 14.70
N ILE A 210 5.98 8.25 14.62
CA ILE A 210 5.47 7.16 15.45
C ILE A 210 5.88 5.82 14.81
N PRO A 211 6.51 4.89 15.56
CA PRO A 211 6.82 3.55 15.06
C PRO A 211 5.57 2.83 14.56
N LEU A 212 5.71 1.99 13.53
CA LEU A 212 4.59 1.24 12.99
C LEU A 212 4.09 0.22 14.03
N ASP A 213 2.79 0.16 14.23
CA ASP A 213 2.13 -0.89 15.00
C ASP A 213 0.92 -1.46 14.24
N GLU A 214 0.35 -2.55 14.75
CA GLU A 214 -0.80 -3.20 14.14
C GLU A 214 -2.05 -2.30 14.13
N ASP A 215 -2.21 -1.41 15.10
CA ASP A 215 -3.39 -0.54 15.21
C ASP A 215 -3.36 0.57 14.16
N ILE A 216 -2.17 1.10 13.82
CA ILE A 216 -1.98 2.03 12.70
C ILE A 216 -2.36 1.36 11.38
N ILE A 217 -1.96 0.09 11.18
CA ILE A 217 -2.32 -0.67 9.97
C ILE A 217 -3.83 -0.87 9.89
N LYS A 218 -4.45 -1.31 11.00
CA LYS A 218 -5.90 -1.53 11.07
C LYS A 218 -6.69 -0.25 10.87
N GLU A 219 -6.26 0.86 11.45
CA GLU A 219 -6.92 2.16 11.27
C GLU A 219 -6.78 2.68 9.84
N THR A 220 -5.60 2.51 9.22
CA THR A 220 -5.38 2.81 7.80
C THR A 220 -6.35 2.02 6.92
N HIS A 221 -6.47 0.71 7.18
CA HIS A 221 -7.40 -0.16 6.46
C HIS A 221 -8.87 0.22 6.70
N ARG A 222 -9.25 0.55 7.94
CA ARG A 222 -10.60 0.98 8.30
C ARG A 222 -11.01 2.26 7.57
N ILE A 223 -10.11 3.23 7.46
CA ILE A 223 -10.34 4.45 6.67
C ILE A 223 -10.53 4.10 5.20
N LEU A 224 -9.64 3.27 4.65
CA LEU A 224 -9.68 2.84 3.25
C LEU A 224 -11.00 2.15 2.86
N MET A 225 -11.57 1.32 3.76
CA MET A 225 -12.79 0.56 3.50
C MET A 225 -14.09 1.33 3.78
N CYS A 226 -14.04 2.55 4.31
CA CYS A 226 -15.26 3.29 4.61
C CYS A 226 -16.07 3.58 3.31
N PHE A 227 -17.39 3.32 3.33
CA PHE A 227 -18.27 3.35 2.16
C PHE A 227 -18.02 2.30 1.08
N SER A 228 -17.19 1.29 1.34
CA SER A 228 -17.03 0.12 0.47
C SER A 228 -17.98 -1.01 0.88
N GLU A 229 -18.06 -2.07 0.06
CA GLU A 229 -18.81 -3.29 0.40
C GLU A 229 -18.21 -4.02 1.62
N HIS A 230 -16.95 -3.73 1.97
CA HIS A 230 -16.20 -4.29 3.09
C HIS A 230 -16.07 -3.31 4.27
N GLU A 231 -16.91 -2.27 4.36
CA GLU A 231 -16.87 -1.29 5.46
C GLU A 231 -16.97 -1.96 6.85
N ALA A 232 -17.82 -2.98 6.98
CA ALA A 232 -18.03 -3.68 8.24
C ALA A 232 -16.81 -4.48 8.72
N SER A 233 -15.95 -4.94 7.81
CA SER A 233 -14.69 -5.63 8.11
C SER A 233 -13.46 -4.71 8.07
N GLY A 234 -13.67 -3.40 7.89
CA GLY A 234 -12.62 -2.39 7.94
C GLY A 234 -11.82 -2.44 9.25
N GLY A 235 -10.50 -2.62 9.14
CA GLY A 235 -9.58 -2.76 10.26
C GLY A 235 -9.66 -4.09 11.04
N ILE A 236 -10.42 -5.07 10.56
CA ILE A 236 -10.56 -6.38 11.22
C ILE A 236 -9.79 -7.44 10.42
N TYR A 237 -8.85 -8.13 11.05
CA TYR A 237 -8.15 -9.23 10.40
C TYR A 237 -9.10 -10.37 10.07
N ARG A 238 -8.90 -10.98 8.90
CA ARG A 238 -9.69 -12.15 8.48
C ARG A 238 -9.37 -13.39 9.31
N GLU A 239 -10.37 -14.24 9.50
CA GLU A 239 -10.22 -15.59 10.05
C GLU A 239 -10.36 -16.68 8.98
N SER A 240 -10.89 -16.34 7.80
CA SER A 240 -11.02 -17.21 6.64
C SER A 240 -9.66 -17.46 5.98
N ASP A 241 -9.51 -18.62 5.35
CA ASP A 241 -8.39 -18.88 4.45
C ASP A 241 -8.68 -18.25 3.09
N GLU A 242 -7.75 -17.44 2.59
CA GLU A 242 -7.87 -16.76 1.31
C GLU A 242 -6.84 -17.25 0.30
N ALA A 243 -7.21 -17.15 -0.97
CA ALA A 243 -6.35 -17.48 -2.09
C ALA A 243 -6.62 -16.52 -3.24
N ALA A 244 -5.57 -16.20 -3.99
CA ALA A 244 -5.69 -15.45 -5.23
C ALA A 244 -5.56 -16.40 -6.44
N SER A 245 -6.03 -15.93 -7.59
CA SER A 245 -5.79 -16.55 -8.90
C SER A 245 -5.64 -15.44 -9.94
N HIS A 246 -4.67 -15.57 -10.84
CA HIS A 246 -4.41 -14.57 -11.89
C HIS A 246 -4.15 -15.24 -13.23
N GLY A 247 -4.70 -14.65 -14.29
CA GLY A 247 -4.62 -15.16 -15.67
C GLY A 247 -5.30 -16.52 -15.87
N LEU A 248 -5.41 -16.93 -17.13
CA LEU A 248 -5.89 -18.25 -17.52
C LEU A 248 -4.90 -18.91 -18.47
N ARG A 249 -4.75 -20.22 -18.36
CA ARG A 249 -4.04 -21.07 -19.31
C ARG A 249 -4.77 -22.38 -19.49
N LEU A 250 -4.53 -23.07 -20.60
CA LEU A 250 -4.95 -24.45 -20.73
C LEU A 250 -4.15 -25.33 -19.74
N GLU A 251 -4.82 -26.30 -19.14
CA GLU A 251 -4.16 -27.29 -18.29
C GLU A 251 -3.16 -28.12 -19.11
N THR A 252 -2.07 -28.54 -18.46
CA THR A 252 -1.08 -29.42 -19.09
C THR A 252 -1.62 -30.84 -19.24
N ASP A 253 -0.97 -31.64 -20.08
CA ASP A 253 -1.31 -33.06 -20.26
C ASP A 253 -1.25 -33.82 -18.93
N GLU A 254 -0.22 -33.56 -18.12
CA GLU A 254 -0.07 -34.17 -16.79
C GLU A 254 -1.18 -33.77 -15.82
N GLU A 255 -1.57 -32.49 -15.79
CA GLU A 255 -2.67 -31.99 -14.96
C GLU A 255 -4.00 -32.62 -15.37
N TYR A 256 -4.25 -32.71 -16.68
CA TYR A 256 -5.43 -33.36 -17.25
C TYR A 256 -5.49 -34.84 -16.88
N GLU A 257 -4.41 -35.57 -17.10
CA GLU A 257 -4.34 -37.00 -16.80
C GLU A 257 -4.56 -37.29 -15.32
N LYS A 258 -3.92 -36.51 -14.44
CA LYS A 258 -4.13 -36.61 -12.98
C LYS A 258 -5.60 -36.39 -12.61
N ARG A 259 -6.23 -35.36 -13.19
CA ARG A 259 -7.63 -35.03 -12.93
C ARG A 259 -8.59 -36.10 -13.45
N VAL A 260 -8.34 -36.68 -14.62
CA VAL A 260 -9.11 -37.80 -15.17
C VAL A 260 -9.00 -39.03 -14.26
N LYS A 261 -7.78 -39.35 -13.79
CA LYS A 261 -7.52 -40.45 -12.86
C LYS A 261 -8.27 -40.27 -11.54
N ASP A 262 -8.22 -39.07 -10.97
CA ASP A 262 -8.95 -38.74 -9.74
C ASP A 262 -10.47 -38.80 -9.95
N CYS A 263 -10.98 -38.34 -11.10
CA CYS A 263 -12.40 -38.44 -11.44
C CYS A 263 -12.86 -39.89 -11.56
N LYS A 264 -12.10 -40.76 -12.24
CA LYS A 264 -12.41 -42.19 -12.36
C LYS A 264 -12.35 -42.90 -11.00
N ARG A 265 -11.42 -42.51 -10.13
CA ARG A 265 -11.33 -43.05 -8.76
C ARG A 265 -12.57 -42.69 -7.92
N LEU A 266 -13.03 -41.44 -7.99
CA LEU A 266 -14.15 -40.96 -7.17
C LEU A 266 -15.52 -41.29 -7.77
N LYS A 267 -15.63 -41.33 -9.10
CA LYS A 267 -16.87 -41.55 -9.86
C LYS A 267 -16.60 -42.39 -11.14
N PRO A 268 -16.49 -43.72 -11.02
CA PRO A 268 -16.05 -44.60 -12.12
C PRO A 268 -16.89 -44.53 -13.40
N ASN A 269 -18.19 -44.29 -13.27
CA ASN A 269 -19.13 -44.25 -14.41
C ASN A 269 -19.26 -42.85 -15.04
N ARG A 270 -18.53 -41.85 -14.56
CA ARG A 270 -18.57 -40.50 -15.14
C ARG A 270 -17.71 -40.48 -16.42
N PRO A 271 -18.20 -39.90 -17.53
CA PRO A 271 -17.36 -39.70 -18.71
C PRO A 271 -16.11 -38.89 -18.36
N ALA A 272 -15.02 -39.12 -19.11
CA ALA A 272 -13.80 -38.36 -18.94
C ALA A 272 -14.12 -36.87 -19.13
N PRO A 273 -13.76 -36.01 -18.17
CA PRO A 273 -14.07 -34.60 -18.29
C PRO A 273 -13.26 -33.98 -19.43
N GLU A 274 -13.81 -32.99 -20.11
CA GLU A 274 -13.10 -32.23 -21.14
C GLU A 274 -11.94 -31.42 -20.55
N ARG A 275 -11.04 -30.99 -21.42
CA ARG A 275 -9.98 -30.07 -21.02
C ARG A 275 -10.57 -28.74 -20.60
N LYS A 276 -9.94 -28.12 -19.60
CA LYS A 276 -10.38 -26.83 -19.06
C LYS A 276 -9.24 -25.83 -18.96
N GLU A 277 -9.63 -24.57 -18.88
CA GLU A 277 -8.74 -23.50 -18.45
C GLU A 277 -8.54 -23.58 -16.92
N VAL A 278 -7.31 -23.27 -16.50
CA VAL A 278 -6.87 -23.18 -15.11
C VAL A 278 -6.16 -21.85 -14.90
N PRO A 279 -6.09 -21.34 -13.65
CA PRO A 279 -5.34 -20.13 -13.37
C PRO A 279 -3.90 -20.22 -13.85
N LEU A 280 -3.40 -19.14 -14.47
CA LEU A 280 -1.98 -19.06 -14.84
C LEU A 280 -1.10 -19.04 -13.58
N PHE A 281 -1.54 -18.28 -12.57
CA PHE A 281 -0.97 -18.27 -11.23
C PHE A 281 -2.07 -18.55 -10.18
N SER A 282 -1.78 -19.41 -9.20
CA SER A 282 -2.67 -19.69 -8.06
C SER A 282 -1.89 -19.70 -6.75
N SER A 283 -2.31 -18.92 -5.75
CA SER A 283 -1.54 -18.64 -4.54
C SER A 283 -2.47 -18.72 -3.36
N LYS A 284 -1.98 -19.31 -2.28
CA LYS A 284 -2.68 -19.39 -1.00
C LYS A 284 -1.95 -18.47 -0.04
N PHE A 285 -2.69 -17.58 0.62
CA PHE A 285 -2.10 -16.71 1.63
C PHE A 285 -1.92 -17.44 2.96
N VAL A 286 -1.35 -16.74 3.94
CA VAL A 286 -1.28 -17.24 5.33
C VAL A 286 -2.67 -17.64 5.81
N ARG A 287 -2.77 -18.75 6.55
CA ARG A 287 -4.05 -19.22 7.08
C ARG A 287 -4.69 -18.15 7.95
N GLY A 288 -6.01 -17.98 7.85
CA GLY A 288 -6.72 -16.90 8.54
C GLY A 288 -6.45 -16.89 10.05
N LYS A 289 -6.49 -18.08 10.68
CA LYS A 289 -6.18 -18.26 12.11
C LYS A 289 -4.75 -17.85 12.53
N SER A 290 -3.82 -17.77 11.58
CA SER A 290 -2.43 -17.38 11.82
C SER A 290 -2.16 -15.92 11.48
N VAL A 291 -3.09 -15.19 10.87
CA VAL A 291 -2.87 -13.80 10.41
C VAL A 291 -2.34 -12.90 11.52
N GLN A 292 -2.95 -12.94 12.71
CA GLN A 292 -2.53 -12.10 13.83
C GLN A 292 -1.08 -12.38 14.25
N LEU A 293 -0.66 -13.65 14.27
CA LEU A 293 0.71 -14.02 14.61
C LEU A 293 1.71 -13.47 13.58
N TYR A 294 1.40 -13.63 12.29
CA TYR A 294 2.29 -13.18 11.22
C TYR A 294 2.35 -11.65 11.12
N MET A 295 1.23 -10.95 11.36
CA MET A 295 1.20 -9.48 11.39
C MET A 295 2.04 -8.91 12.52
N ARG A 296 1.96 -9.51 13.73
CA ARG A 296 2.83 -9.13 14.84
C ARG A 296 4.30 -9.35 14.49
N LYS A 297 4.64 -10.53 13.98
CA LYS A 297 6.01 -10.86 13.55
C LYS A 297 6.52 -9.86 12.50
N LEU A 298 5.72 -9.52 11.50
CA LEU A 298 6.08 -8.55 10.46
C LEU A 298 6.39 -7.16 11.05
N VAL A 299 5.53 -6.67 11.95
CA VAL A 299 5.69 -5.37 12.61
C VAL A 299 6.94 -5.35 13.51
N ASP A 300 7.13 -6.40 14.31
CA ASP A 300 8.28 -6.53 15.20
C ASP A 300 9.60 -6.56 14.39
N GLU A 301 9.67 -7.38 13.35
CA GLU A 301 10.84 -7.47 12.47
C GLU A 301 11.12 -6.15 11.74
N HIS A 302 10.07 -5.43 11.31
CA HIS A 302 10.21 -4.13 10.67
C HIS A 302 10.79 -3.08 11.62
N ASN A 303 10.26 -3.00 12.85
CA ASN A 303 10.75 -2.06 13.86
C ASN A 303 12.16 -2.41 14.34
N GLU A 304 12.50 -3.69 14.47
CA GLU A 304 13.86 -4.14 14.76
C GLU A 304 14.86 -3.70 13.69
N ARG A 305 14.48 -3.73 12.40
CA ARG A 305 15.34 -3.26 11.31
C ARG A 305 15.60 -1.77 11.38
N ILE A 306 14.57 -0.98 11.68
CA ILE A 306 14.72 0.48 11.87
C ILE A 306 15.68 0.74 13.04
N LYS A 307 15.47 0.08 14.18
CA LYS A 307 16.36 0.21 15.34
C LYS A 307 17.81 -0.16 15.01
N ARG A 308 18.03 -1.26 14.29
CA ARG A 308 19.39 -1.64 13.85
C ARG A 308 19.99 -0.60 12.90
N ALA A 309 19.20 -0.04 11.99
CA ALA A 309 19.65 1.03 11.11
C ALA A 309 20.06 2.28 11.91
N GLU A 310 19.33 2.60 12.99
CA GLU A 310 19.65 3.74 13.87
C GLU A 310 20.95 3.50 14.65
N GLU A 311 21.16 2.27 15.12
CA GLU A 311 22.38 1.87 15.83
C GLU A 311 23.62 1.87 14.92
N THR A 312 23.48 1.43 13.66
CA THR A 312 24.59 1.36 12.70
C THR A 312 24.80 2.68 11.94
N GLY A 313 23.78 3.52 11.87
CA GLY A 313 23.75 4.68 10.98
C GLY A 313 23.63 4.31 9.50
N ASP A 314 23.19 3.10 9.16
CA ASP A 314 23.06 2.59 7.79
C ASP A 314 21.65 2.10 7.49
N ILE A 315 21.05 2.56 6.38
CA ILE A 315 19.70 2.14 5.97
C ILE A 315 19.64 1.81 4.47
N ASP A 316 18.96 0.73 4.11
CA ASP A 316 18.49 0.52 2.74
C ASP A 316 16.98 0.81 2.72
N ALA A 317 16.62 2.04 2.36
CA ALA A 317 15.24 2.51 2.38
C ALA A 317 14.33 1.69 1.43
N ILE A 318 14.90 1.20 0.33
CA ILE A 318 14.16 0.43 -0.67
C ILE A 318 13.92 -0.99 -0.15
N ASP A 319 14.95 -1.65 0.39
CA ASP A 319 14.83 -2.96 1.02
C ASP A 319 13.83 -2.93 2.19
N LEU A 320 13.95 -1.94 3.10
CA LEU A 320 13.06 -1.78 4.24
C LEU A 320 11.60 -1.65 3.80
N ALA A 321 11.32 -0.80 2.81
CA ALA A 321 9.98 -0.56 2.30
C ALA A 321 9.42 -1.81 1.59
N CYS A 322 10.22 -2.46 0.75
CA CYS A 322 9.78 -3.61 -0.06
C CYS A 322 9.56 -4.86 0.79
N ARG A 323 10.31 -5.05 1.87
CA ARG A 323 10.07 -6.16 2.81
C ARG A 323 8.76 -6.01 3.56
N LEU A 324 8.49 -4.81 4.07
CA LEU A 324 7.23 -4.52 4.76
C LEU A 324 6.03 -4.77 3.82
N SER A 325 6.10 -4.22 2.61
CA SER A 325 5.02 -4.33 1.64
C SER A 325 4.82 -5.77 1.15
N THR A 326 5.91 -6.47 0.83
CA THR A 326 5.89 -7.88 0.39
C THR A 326 5.36 -8.80 1.50
N GLY A 327 5.88 -8.66 2.72
CA GLY A 327 5.39 -9.43 3.86
C GLY A 327 3.90 -9.20 4.10
N PHE A 328 3.45 -7.93 4.10
CA PHE A 328 2.06 -7.58 4.30
C PHE A 328 1.13 -8.21 3.24
N VAL A 329 1.45 -8.08 1.96
CA VAL A 329 0.60 -8.62 0.89
C VAL A 329 0.61 -10.15 0.84
N CYS A 330 1.71 -10.81 1.26
CA CYS A 330 1.80 -12.26 1.33
C CYS A 330 1.04 -12.84 2.55
N ILE A 331 1.00 -12.11 3.66
CA ILE A 331 0.13 -12.43 4.80
C ILE A 331 -1.33 -12.23 4.40
N HIS A 332 -1.62 -11.14 3.66
CA HIS A 332 -2.95 -10.77 3.21
C HIS A 332 -3.94 -10.67 4.37
N PRO A 333 -3.74 -9.77 5.34
CA PRO A 333 -4.41 -9.84 6.64
C PRO A 333 -5.90 -9.49 6.66
N PHE A 334 -6.43 -8.85 5.61
CA PHE A 334 -7.82 -8.41 5.53
C PHE A 334 -8.61 -9.17 4.46
N GLU A 335 -9.95 -9.05 4.46
CA GLU A 335 -10.81 -9.65 3.42
C GLU A 335 -10.63 -8.98 2.04
N ASP A 336 -10.42 -7.66 2.02
CA ASP A 336 -10.16 -6.86 0.82
C ASP A 336 -9.21 -5.71 1.15
N GLY A 337 -8.78 -4.93 0.16
CA GLY A 337 -8.00 -3.70 0.36
C GLY A 337 -6.50 -3.94 0.63
N ASN A 338 -6.07 -5.20 0.72
CA ASN A 338 -4.68 -5.57 1.02
C ASN A 338 -3.67 -4.96 0.02
N GLY A 339 -3.95 -5.02 -1.29
CA GLY A 339 -3.06 -4.44 -2.30
C GLY A 339 -2.88 -2.92 -2.13
N ARG A 340 -3.96 -2.20 -1.84
CA ARG A 340 -3.94 -0.75 -1.61
C ARG A 340 -3.17 -0.38 -0.34
N VAL A 341 -3.43 -1.06 0.78
CA VAL A 341 -2.69 -0.84 2.04
C VAL A 341 -1.21 -1.18 1.88
N CYS A 342 -0.87 -2.27 1.18
CA CYS A 342 0.51 -2.65 0.86
C CYS A 342 1.29 -1.51 0.17
N ARG A 343 0.68 -0.89 -0.86
CA ARG A 343 1.30 0.22 -1.60
C ARG A 343 1.38 1.51 -0.79
N LEU A 344 0.46 1.73 0.16
CA LEU A 344 0.56 2.83 1.13
C LEU A 344 1.69 2.61 2.13
N LEU A 345 1.84 1.40 2.69
CA LEU A 345 2.94 1.06 3.60
C LEU A 345 4.30 1.20 2.92
N LEU A 346 4.42 0.72 1.68
CA LEU A 346 5.60 0.90 0.84
C LEU A 346 5.95 2.39 0.72
N ASN A 347 5.00 3.22 0.28
CA ASN A 347 5.25 4.64 0.05
C ASN A 347 5.46 5.43 1.34
N ALA A 348 4.87 5.03 2.47
CA ALA A 348 5.15 5.65 3.76
C ALA A 348 6.64 5.51 4.12
N MET A 349 7.23 4.33 3.90
CA MET A 349 8.65 4.09 4.15
C MET A 349 9.55 4.80 3.14
N ILE A 350 9.19 4.79 1.85
CA ILE A 350 9.97 5.51 0.81
C ILE A 350 9.95 7.01 1.06
N ILE A 351 8.79 7.59 1.40
CA ILE A 351 8.70 9.00 1.78
C ILE A 351 9.60 9.21 3.00
N LYS A 352 9.46 8.38 4.04
CA LYS A 352 10.18 8.50 5.31
C LYS A 352 11.70 8.56 5.16
N TYR A 353 12.25 7.65 4.39
CA TYR A 353 13.70 7.43 4.37
C TYR A 353 14.38 7.85 3.05
N ALA A 354 13.63 7.99 1.95
CA ALA A 354 14.16 8.42 0.65
C ALA A 354 13.63 9.78 0.18
N GLY A 355 12.62 10.36 0.84
CA GLY A 355 12.12 11.70 0.50
C GLY A 355 11.48 11.80 -0.89
N THR A 356 10.90 10.71 -1.38
CA THR A 356 10.19 10.65 -2.67
C THR A 356 9.04 9.66 -2.59
N VAL A 357 8.41 9.33 -3.72
CA VAL A 357 7.42 8.27 -3.85
C VAL A 357 7.84 7.26 -4.93
N ALA A 358 7.26 6.07 -4.88
CA ALA A 358 7.27 5.10 -5.96
C ALA A 358 5.85 4.85 -6.46
N GLU A 359 5.59 5.33 -7.68
CA GLU A 359 4.33 5.12 -8.39
C GLU A 359 4.29 3.74 -9.01
N ILE A 360 3.20 3.01 -8.74
CA ILE A 360 2.95 1.68 -9.32
C ILE A 360 1.60 1.69 -10.02
N GLY A 361 1.55 1.14 -11.23
CA GLY A 361 0.33 1.00 -12.03
C GLY A 361 0.04 2.20 -12.92
N GLY A 362 1.09 2.81 -13.50
CA GLY A 362 0.97 3.91 -14.45
C GLY A 362 0.38 3.48 -15.79
N ASP A 363 0.60 2.23 -16.19
CA ASP A 363 0.08 1.63 -17.43
C ASP A 363 -0.26 0.14 -17.26
N PRO A 364 -0.99 -0.47 -18.24
CA PRO A 364 -1.41 -1.86 -18.17
C PRO A 364 -0.25 -2.88 -18.12
N GLU A 365 0.83 -2.63 -18.84
CA GLU A 365 2.02 -3.49 -18.86
C GLU A 365 2.68 -3.53 -17.48
N GLU A 366 2.85 -2.36 -16.87
CA GLU A 366 3.41 -2.21 -15.53
C GLU A 366 2.52 -2.86 -14.46
N ARG A 367 1.19 -2.74 -14.60
CA ARG A 367 0.24 -3.44 -13.73
C ARG A 367 0.45 -4.95 -13.79
N GLU A 368 0.58 -5.51 -15.00
CA GLU A 368 0.77 -6.94 -15.19
C GLU A 368 2.12 -7.42 -14.64
N GLU A 369 3.18 -6.63 -14.81
CA GLU A 369 4.50 -6.90 -14.22
C GLU A 369 4.43 -6.90 -12.69
N TYR A 370 3.87 -5.84 -12.08
CA TYR A 370 3.74 -5.75 -10.62
C TYR A 370 2.93 -6.91 -10.03
N ILE A 371 1.82 -7.28 -10.67
CA ILE A 371 1.01 -8.42 -10.25
C ILE A 371 1.89 -9.68 -10.28
N ARG A 372 2.56 -9.95 -11.40
CA ARG A 372 3.45 -11.11 -11.52
C ARG A 372 4.54 -11.13 -10.44
N GLU A 373 5.14 -9.99 -10.13
CA GLU A 373 6.14 -9.89 -9.05
C GLU A 373 5.54 -10.26 -7.69
N ALA A 374 4.38 -9.71 -7.32
CA ALA A 374 3.70 -10.03 -6.06
C ALA A 374 3.37 -11.53 -5.96
N TRP A 375 3.00 -12.14 -7.09
CA TRP A 375 2.72 -13.56 -7.21
C TRP A 375 3.94 -14.45 -7.00
N MET A 376 5.06 -14.11 -7.63
CA MET A 376 6.33 -14.81 -7.45
C MET A 376 6.85 -14.62 -6.02
N ALA A 377 6.74 -13.40 -5.48
CA ALA A 377 7.10 -13.08 -4.11
C ALA A 377 6.33 -13.94 -3.11
N ASN A 378 5.02 -14.13 -3.29
CA ASN A 378 4.24 -15.01 -2.42
C ASN A 378 4.70 -16.48 -2.47
N THR A 379 5.06 -16.97 -3.65
CA THR A 379 5.58 -18.34 -3.81
C THR A 379 6.86 -18.50 -3.01
N THR A 380 7.79 -17.56 -3.14
CA THR A 380 9.06 -17.54 -2.40
C THR A 380 8.82 -17.36 -0.90
N PHE A 381 7.95 -16.44 -0.48
CA PHE A 381 7.64 -16.18 0.93
C PHE A 381 7.14 -17.45 1.66
N ARG A 382 6.29 -18.24 1.01
CA ARG A 382 5.76 -19.49 1.58
C ARG A 382 6.82 -20.57 1.69
N ASP A 383 7.70 -20.67 0.71
CA ASP A 383 8.81 -21.62 0.73
C ASP A 383 9.84 -21.23 1.80
N GLU A 384 10.14 -19.94 1.94
CA GLU A 384 11.00 -19.39 2.99
C GLU A 384 10.43 -19.62 4.38
N ASP A 385 9.13 -19.41 4.58
CA ASP A 385 8.43 -19.69 5.83
C ASP A 385 8.43 -21.20 6.15
N GLN A 386 8.18 -22.06 5.16
CA GLN A 386 8.20 -23.52 5.34
C GLN A 386 9.59 -24.06 5.69
N ARG A 387 10.66 -23.40 5.23
CA ARG A 387 12.06 -23.75 5.49
C ARG A 387 12.65 -23.01 6.71
N ASP A 388 11.85 -22.23 7.43
CA ASP A 388 12.29 -21.39 8.55
C ASP A 388 13.48 -20.47 8.20
N ILE A 389 13.48 -19.91 6.98
CA ILE A 389 14.56 -19.03 6.52
C ILE A 389 14.57 -17.75 7.37
N PRO A 390 15.72 -17.39 8.01
CA PRO A 390 15.84 -16.17 8.79
C PRO A 390 15.52 -14.94 7.96
N TRP A 391 14.90 -13.93 8.56
CA TRP A 391 14.49 -12.72 7.85
C TRP A 391 15.64 -11.99 7.16
N THR A 392 16.87 -12.14 7.64
CA THR A 392 18.09 -11.55 7.05
C THR A 392 18.42 -12.15 5.69
N GLU A 393 17.99 -13.38 5.44
CA GLU A 393 18.28 -14.18 4.24
C GLU A 393 17.08 -14.29 3.29
N GLN A 394 15.89 -13.83 3.72
CA GLN A 394 14.70 -13.82 2.88
C GLN A 394 14.88 -12.93 1.65
N THR A 395 14.33 -13.39 0.53
CA THR A 395 14.51 -12.90 -0.83
C THR A 395 13.21 -12.59 -1.56
N ALA A 396 12.04 -12.91 -0.99
CA ALA A 396 10.75 -12.71 -1.61
C ALA A 396 10.51 -11.28 -2.14
N HIS A 397 11.08 -10.27 -1.48
CA HIS A 397 10.91 -8.85 -1.81
C HIS A 397 11.89 -8.33 -2.87
N LEU A 398 12.90 -9.10 -3.29
CA LEU A 398 14.02 -8.59 -4.09
C LEU A 398 13.60 -8.11 -5.49
N SER A 399 12.69 -8.83 -6.16
CA SER A 399 12.17 -8.39 -7.48
C SER A 399 11.51 -7.03 -7.38
N LEU A 400 10.59 -6.88 -6.42
CA LEU A 400 9.92 -5.60 -6.16
C LEU A 400 10.95 -4.52 -5.83
N GLY A 401 11.96 -4.83 -5.01
CA GLY A 401 13.00 -3.87 -4.66
C GLY A 401 13.79 -3.33 -5.86
N ILE A 402 14.08 -4.15 -6.87
CA ILE A 402 14.73 -3.70 -8.11
C ILE A 402 13.82 -2.75 -8.87
N SER A 403 12.56 -3.13 -9.07
CA SER A 403 11.56 -2.34 -9.80
C SER A 403 11.28 -1.00 -9.11
N ILE A 404 11.23 -0.99 -7.77
CA ILE A 404 11.05 0.22 -6.97
C ILE A 404 12.30 1.10 -6.98
N LEU A 405 13.50 0.54 -6.93
CA LEU A 405 14.75 1.30 -7.02
C LEU A 405 14.84 2.07 -8.35
N GLU A 406 14.49 1.41 -9.46
CA GLU A 406 14.44 2.06 -10.78
C GLU A 406 13.42 3.21 -10.82
N LYS A 407 12.20 2.97 -10.33
CA LYS A 407 11.14 3.99 -10.27
C LYS A 407 11.54 5.21 -9.44
N VAL A 408 12.12 4.97 -8.25
CA VAL A 408 12.62 6.01 -7.37
C VAL A 408 13.72 6.82 -8.07
N ALA A 409 14.68 6.15 -8.70
CA ALA A 409 15.77 6.83 -9.42
C ALA A 409 15.26 7.69 -10.58
N VAL A 410 14.33 7.16 -11.39
CA VAL A 410 13.68 7.92 -12.48
C VAL A 410 12.95 9.14 -11.94
N ARG A 411 12.15 8.98 -10.88
CA ARG A 411 11.40 10.11 -10.30
C ARG A 411 12.33 11.17 -9.73
N MET A 412 13.36 10.77 -9.00
CA MET A 412 14.36 11.69 -8.46
C MET A 412 15.06 12.49 -9.56
N ARG A 413 15.45 11.86 -10.67
CA ARG A 413 16.00 12.56 -11.84
C ARG A 413 15.01 13.60 -12.40
N ARG A 414 13.76 13.21 -12.63
CA ARG A 414 12.70 14.13 -13.11
C ARG A 414 12.49 15.32 -12.17
N THR A 415 12.44 15.07 -10.86
CA THR A 415 12.30 16.13 -9.86
C THR A 415 13.52 17.05 -9.87
N ARG A 416 14.74 16.50 -9.92
CA ARG A 416 15.98 17.28 -10.01
C ARG A 416 15.99 18.20 -11.23
N ASP A 417 15.64 17.66 -12.39
CA ASP A 417 15.72 18.41 -13.64
C ASP A 417 14.70 19.56 -13.63
N LYS A 418 13.49 19.34 -13.10
CA LYS A 418 12.51 20.41 -12.83
C LYS A 418 13.04 21.49 -11.88
N LEU A 419 13.69 21.09 -10.78
CA LEU A 419 14.29 22.03 -9.80
C LEU A 419 15.48 22.82 -10.38
N LEU A 420 16.15 22.27 -11.40
CA LEU A 420 17.27 22.90 -12.09
C LEU A 420 16.85 23.70 -13.33
N GLY A 421 15.56 23.71 -13.68
CA GLY A 421 15.04 24.34 -14.89
C GLY A 421 15.59 23.72 -16.18
N LYS A 422 15.88 22.41 -16.16
CA LYS A 422 16.42 21.64 -17.29
C LYS A 422 15.33 20.89 -18.05
#